data_AF-C8W5U3-F1
#
_entry.id   AF-C8W5U3-F1
#
_cell.length_a   1.000
_cell.length_b   1.000
_cell.length_c   1.000
_cell.angle_alpha   90.00
_cell.angle_beta   90.00
_cell.angle_gamma   90.00
#
_symmetry.space_group_name_H-M   'P 1'
#
loop_
_entity.id
_entity.type
_entity.pdbx_description
1 polymer ?
#
loop_
_entity_poly.entity_id
_entity_poly.type
_entity_poly.pdbx_seq_one_letter_code
_entity_poly.pdbx_strand_id
1 'polypeptide(L)'
;MFYLSMETAWGWVCAAWSAEGLAAVTLPEKNPSESHEFLTNKMAVRKFLKGEELSRPAILFENMPVEALASVQTDLTGVFQLKNWLTGYFSGQRFQPDIKIDWTGYTLFQKQVLEALRQIPCGQVLSYCQLAEKIGRPRAARAVGNALSANRHLLVLPCHRVIRQDGSLGGFAGRPEYKKRLLAWESEELRKSL
;
A
#
# COMPACT_ATOMS: atom_id res chain seq x y z
N MET A 1 -4.83 9.99 14.81
CA MET A 1 -4.25 8.85 14.08
C MET A 1 -3.95 7.69 15.03
N PHE A 2 -4.09 6.45 14.58
CA PHE A 2 -3.62 5.25 15.27
C PHE A 2 -2.98 4.27 14.27
N TYR A 3 -2.19 3.32 14.78
CA TYR A 3 -1.51 2.30 13.99
C TYR A 3 -1.93 0.91 14.47
N LEU A 4 -2.16 0.01 13.53
CA LEU A 4 -2.45 -1.39 13.78
C LEU A 4 -1.39 -2.25 13.10
N SER A 5 -0.86 -3.22 13.85
CA SER A 5 -0.02 -4.28 13.30
C SER A 5 -0.82 -5.57 13.20
N MET A 6 -0.75 -6.21 12.04
CA MET A 6 -1.56 -7.35 11.65
C MET A 6 -0.66 -8.46 11.12
N GLU A 7 -0.86 -9.69 11.59
CA GLU A 7 -0.18 -10.85 11.04
C GLU A 7 -0.81 -11.32 9.71
N THR A 8 0.04 -11.76 8.80
CA THR A 8 -0.30 -12.39 7.51
C THR A 8 0.60 -13.61 7.28
N ALA A 9 0.27 -14.43 6.28
CA ALA A 9 1.11 -15.59 5.92
C ALA A 9 2.53 -15.22 5.45
N TRP A 10 2.79 -13.95 5.12
CA TRP A 10 4.11 -13.46 4.69
C TRP A 10 4.83 -12.62 5.76
N GLY A 11 4.25 -12.47 6.95
CA GLY A 11 4.77 -11.65 8.05
C GLY A 11 3.79 -10.57 8.50
N TRP A 12 4.31 -9.53 9.15
CA TRP A 12 3.56 -8.49 9.83
C TRP A 12 3.42 -7.24 8.98
N VAL A 13 2.18 -6.77 8.78
CA VAL A 13 1.87 -5.51 8.12
C VAL A 13 1.46 -4.49 9.16
N CYS A 14 1.99 -3.28 9.08
CA CYS A 14 1.51 -2.14 9.84
C CYS A 14 0.66 -1.24 8.94
N ALA A 15 -0.45 -0.77 9.47
CA ALA A 15 -1.34 0.15 8.80
C ALA A 15 -1.71 1.32 9.73
N ALA A 16 -1.78 2.52 9.18
CA ALA A 16 -2.11 3.75 9.87
C ALA A 16 -3.49 4.24 9.45
N TRP A 17 -4.29 4.72 10.40
CA TRP A 17 -5.61 5.31 10.15
C TRP A 17 -5.73 6.72 10.70
N SER A 18 -6.24 7.62 9.87
CA SER A 18 -6.73 8.93 10.27
C SER A 18 -8.26 8.94 10.36
N ALA A 19 -8.84 10.07 10.75
CA ALA A 19 -10.29 10.26 10.66
C ALA A 19 -10.81 10.21 9.21
N GLU A 20 -9.93 10.44 8.22
CA GLU A 20 -10.28 10.43 6.80
C GLU A 20 -10.24 9.03 6.17
N GLY A 21 -9.63 8.04 6.85
CA GLY A 21 -9.54 6.66 6.40
C GLY A 21 -8.13 6.08 6.51
N LEU A 22 -7.83 5.12 5.64
CA LEU A 22 -6.54 4.44 5.62
C LEU A 22 -5.44 5.40 5.14
N ALA A 23 -4.49 5.72 6.02
CA ALA A 23 -3.43 6.71 5.80
C ALA A 23 -2.10 6.11 5.33
N ALA A 24 -1.79 4.87 5.71
CA ALA A 24 -0.60 4.17 5.21
C ALA A 24 -0.72 2.67 5.44
N VAL A 25 -0.03 1.86 4.62
CA VAL A 25 0.11 0.41 4.76
C VAL A 25 1.50 0.01 4.32
N THR A 26 2.12 -0.92 5.06
CA THR A 26 3.43 -1.48 4.73
C THR A 26 3.37 -2.75 3.89
N LEU A 27 4.55 -3.22 3.48
CA LEU A 27 4.75 -4.61 3.13
C LEU A 27 4.89 -5.44 4.41
N PRO A 28 4.67 -6.76 4.34
CA PRO A 28 5.01 -7.66 5.45
C PRO A 28 6.49 -7.58 5.84
N GLU A 29 6.74 -7.36 7.13
CA GLU A 29 8.05 -7.43 7.80
C GLU A 29 8.06 -8.60 8.82
N LYS A 30 9.18 -8.84 9.50
CA LYS A 30 9.35 -10.05 10.32
C LYS A 30 8.53 -10.06 11.61
N ASN A 31 8.30 -8.89 12.18
CA ASN A 31 7.62 -8.73 13.47
C ASN A 31 6.85 -7.39 13.52
N PRO A 32 5.95 -7.20 14.50
CA PRO A 32 5.15 -5.99 14.60
C PRO A 32 6.00 -4.70 14.68
N SER A 33 7.12 -4.74 15.42
CA SER A 33 7.98 -3.57 15.62
C SER A 33 8.65 -3.12 14.32
N GLU A 34 9.23 -4.05 13.56
CA GLU A 34 9.84 -3.76 12.26
C GLU A 34 8.83 -3.22 11.26
N SER A 35 7.59 -3.75 11.27
CA SER A 35 6.53 -3.24 10.38
C SER A 35 6.13 -1.79 10.73
N HIS A 36 6.04 -1.46 12.02
CA HIS A 36 5.77 -0.10 12.48
C HIS A 36 6.93 0.86 12.18
N GLU A 37 8.17 0.42 12.41
CA GLU A 37 9.37 1.18 12.08
C GLU A 37 9.45 1.45 10.56
N PHE A 38 9.19 0.45 9.73
CA PHE A 38 9.18 0.64 8.28
C PHE A 38 8.11 1.65 7.84
N LEU A 39 6.92 1.63 8.46
CA LEU A 39 5.87 2.62 8.19
C LEU A 39 6.33 4.05 8.55
N THR A 40 6.83 4.22 9.78
CA THR A 40 7.20 5.54 10.34
C THR A 40 8.50 6.09 9.77
N ASN A 41 9.39 5.24 9.26
CA ASN A 41 10.61 5.66 8.56
C ASN A 41 10.40 5.93 7.06
N LYS A 42 9.26 5.52 6.49
CA LYS A 42 8.95 5.79 5.08
C LYS A 42 8.83 7.29 4.84
N MET A 43 9.66 7.82 3.93
CA MET A 43 9.71 9.26 3.64
C MET A 43 8.35 9.87 3.29
N ALA A 44 7.52 9.16 2.51
CA ALA A 44 6.19 9.63 2.15
C ALA A 44 5.27 9.79 3.39
N VAL A 45 5.44 8.93 4.40
CA VAL A 45 4.72 9.02 5.67
C VAL A 45 5.28 10.15 6.53
N ARG A 46 6.61 10.29 6.65
CA ARG A 46 7.25 11.38 7.42
C ARG A 46 7.03 12.79 6.86
N LYS A 47 6.72 12.90 5.57
CA LYS A 47 6.32 14.18 4.95
C LYS A 47 4.88 14.55 5.31
N PHE A 48 4.06 13.55 5.59
CA PHE A 48 2.65 13.69 5.92
C PHE A 48 2.44 13.84 7.44
N LEU A 49 3.06 12.99 8.25
CA LEU A 49 2.98 12.96 9.71
C LEU A 49 4.19 13.63 10.36
N LYS A 50 4.00 14.26 11.52
CA LYS A 50 5.07 14.93 12.26
C LYS A 50 4.91 14.75 13.78
N GLY A 51 6.02 14.89 14.50
CA GLY A 51 6.03 14.95 15.96
C GLY A 51 5.40 13.71 16.61
N GLU A 52 4.49 13.93 17.55
CA GLU A 52 3.89 12.89 18.38
C GLU A 52 3.17 11.79 17.59
N GLU A 53 2.66 12.09 16.39
CA GLU A 53 2.01 11.08 15.56
C GLU A 53 2.98 9.97 15.16
N LEU A 54 4.22 10.31 14.78
CA LEU A 54 5.23 9.34 14.37
C LEU A 54 5.75 8.47 15.52
N SER A 55 5.64 8.95 16.77
CA SER A 55 6.12 8.23 17.95
C SER A 55 5.08 7.36 18.64
N ARG A 56 3.80 7.43 18.22
CA ARG A 56 2.75 6.57 18.80
C ARG A 56 3.02 5.11 18.44
N PRO A 57 2.96 4.18 19.40
CA PRO A 57 3.18 2.77 19.13
C PRO A 57 2.03 2.18 18.31
N ALA A 58 2.33 1.16 17.51
CA ALA A 58 1.30 0.31 16.91
C ALA A 58 0.66 -0.62 17.93
N ILE A 59 -0.65 -0.76 17.82
CA ILE A 59 -1.46 -1.71 18.59
C ILE A 59 -1.53 -3.01 17.79
N LEU A 60 -1.35 -4.15 18.43
CA LEU A 60 -1.62 -5.43 17.78
C LEU A 60 -3.11 -5.55 17.49
N PHE A 61 -3.47 -6.03 16.31
CA PHE A 61 -4.87 -6.14 15.93
C PHE A 61 -5.70 -6.96 16.93
N GLU A 62 -5.15 -8.03 17.50
CA GLU A 62 -5.85 -8.84 18.52
C GLU A 62 -6.15 -8.08 19.80
N ASN A 63 -5.36 -7.03 20.08
CA ASN A 63 -5.47 -6.19 21.27
C ASN A 63 -6.16 -4.86 20.97
N MET A 64 -6.82 -4.74 19.82
CA MET A 64 -7.47 -3.50 19.40
C MET A 64 -8.63 -3.16 20.36
N PRO A 65 -8.67 -1.95 20.96
CA PRO A 65 -9.73 -1.56 21.87
C PRO A 65 -10.97 -1.13 21.08
N VAL A 66 -11.74 -2.11 20.60
CA VAL A 66 -12.87 -1.93 19.67
C VAL A 66 -13.86 -0.89 20.19
N GLU A 67 -14.24 -0.97 21.46
CA GLU A 67 -15.22 -0.07 22.09
C GLU A 67 -14.71 1.37 22.11
N ALA A 68 -13.43 1.57 22.43
CA ALA A 68 -12.81 2.90 22.45
C ALA A 68 -12.71 3.48 21.04
N LEU A 69 -12.32 2.67 20.04
CA LEU A 69 -12.22 3.12 18.65
C LEU A 69 -13.59 3.41 18.02
N ALA A 70 -14.62 2.62 18.36
CA ALA A 70 -15.99 2.87 17.94
C ALA A 70 -16.50 4.21 18.46
N SER A 71 -16.16 4.57 19.70
CA SER A 71 -16.61 5.80 20.35
C SER A 71 -16.08 7.08 19.68
N VAL A 72 -14.98 6.99 18.92
CA VAL A 72 -14.34 8.12 18.22
C VAL A 72 -14.58 8.11 16.70
N GLN A 73 -15.66 7.45 16.25
CA GLN A 73 -16.07 7.39 14.83
C GLN A 73 -14.97 6.85 13.89
N THR A 74 -14.19 5.88 14.37
CA THR A 74 -13.20 5.19 13.53
C THR A 74 -13.89 4.40 12.42
N ASP A 75 -13.28 4.33 11.23
CA ASP A 75 -13.66 3.42 10.15
C ASP A 75 -13.31 1.96 10.50
N LEU A 76 -14.06 1.40 11.45
CA LEU A 76 -13.89 0.00 11.89
C LEU A 76 -14.16 -0.97 10.75
N THR A 77 -15.11 -0.65 9.87
CA THR A 77 -15.39 -1.46 8.68
C THR A 77 -14.16 -1.58 7.79
N GLY A 78 -13.50 -0.47 7.46
CA GLY A 78 -12.26 -0.46 6.69
C GLY A 78 -11.11 -1.21 7.37
N VAL A 79 -11.02 -1.12 8.70
CA VAL A 79 -10.04 -1.88 9.51
C VAL A 79 -10.23 -3.39 9.35
N PHE A 80 -11.44 -3.90 9.57
CA PHE A 80 -11.73 -5.34 9.42
C PHE A 80 -11.61 -5.79 7.95
N GLN A 81 -12.03 -4.97 6.99
CA GLN A 81 -11.86 -5.25 5.57
C GLN A 81 -10.38 -5.40 5.19
N LEU A 82 -9.51 -4.48 5.65
CA LEU A 82 -8.08 -4.57 5.40
C LEU A 82 -7.49 -5.83 6.02
N LYS A 83 -7.83 -6.15 7.27
CA LYS A 83 -7.33 -7.36 7.96
C LYS A 83 -7.68 -8.62 7.18
N ASN A 84 -8.95 -8.79 6.87
CA ASN A 84 -9.47 -9.97 6.18
C ASN A 84 -8.82 -10.10 4.80
N TRP A 85 -8.72 -8.99 4.07
CA TRP A 85 -8.09 -8.99 2.76
C TRP A 85 -6.60 -9.29 2.81
N LEU A 86 -5.82 -8.68 3.72
CA LEU A 86 -4.38 -8.93 3.82
C LEU A 86 -4.10 -10.40 4.17
N THR A 87 -4.86 -10.96 5.12
CA THR A 87 -4.75 -12.38 5.45
C THR A 87 -5.13 -13.25 4.26
N GLY A 88 -6.23 -12.97 3.56
CA GLY A 88 -6.65 -13.73 2.39
C GLY A 88 -5.71 -13.60 1.18
N TYR A 89 -5.16 -12.41 0.92
CA TYR A 89 -4.32 -12.10 -0.25
C TYR A 89 -3.07 -12.99 -0.31
N PHE A 90 -2.41 -13.15 0.84
CA PHE A 90 -1.24 -14.02 0.98
C PHE A 90 -1.61 -15.51 1.10
N SER A 91 -2.90 -15.85 1.13
CA SER A 91 -3.44 -17.21 1.09
C SER A 91 -4.15 -17.55 -0.23
N GLY A 92 -4.14 -16.65 -1.22
CA GLY A 92 -4.67 -16.91 -2.57
C GLY A 92 -5.90 -16.09 -2.96
N GLN A 93 -6.50 -15.32 -2.05
CA GLN A 93 -7.60 -14.42 -2.37
C GLN A 93 -7.14 -13.29 -3.30
N ARG A 94 -7.95 -12.95 -4.30
CA ARG A 94 -7.61 -11.97 -5.34
C ARG A 94 -8.49 -10.71 -5.33
N PHE A 95 -9.63 -10.76 -4.64
CA PHE A 95 -10.54 -9.63 -4.54
C PHE A 95 -10.07 -8.64 -3.47
N GLN A 96 -9.87 -7.39 -3.86
CA GLN A 96 -9.51 -6.31 -2.94
C GLN A 96 -10.78 -5.51 -2.56
N PRO A 97 -11.05 -5.31 -1.25
CA PRO A 97 -12.19 -4.52 -0.80
C PRO A 97 -11.99 -3.03 -1.09
N ASP A 98 -13.11 -2.32 -1.19
CA ASP A 98 -13.11 -0.87 -1.38
C ASP A 98 -12.86 -0.13 -0.06
N ILE A 99 -11.58 -0.06 0.34
CA ILE A 99 -11.17 0.66 1.55
C ILE A 99 -11.07 2.16 1.27
N LYS A 100 -11.62 2.97 2.16
CA LYS A 100 -11.52 4.44 2.11
C LYS A 100 -10.06 4.87 2.33
N ILE A 101 -9.52 5.62 1.38
CA ILE A 101 -8.14 6.12 1.42
C ILE A 101 -8.13 7.54 1.96
N ASP A 102 -7.23 7.83 2.90
CA ASP A 102 -6.91 9.20 3.29
C ASP A 102 -5.99 9.85 2.24
N TRP A 103 -6.60 10.66 1.39
CA TRP A 103 -5.93 11.37 0.32
C TRP A 103 -5.21 12.66 0.75
N THR A 104 -5.17 12.98 2.05
CA THR A 104 -4.53 14.18 2.57
C THR A 104 -3.03 14.21 2.21
N GLY A 105 -2.53 15.38 1.83
CA GLY A 105 -1.12 15.56 1.42
C GLY A 105 -0.79 15.09 0.00
N TYR A 106 -1.69 14.40 -0.71
CA TYR A 106 -1.48 14.09 -2.13
C TYR A 106 -1.89 15.26 -3.03
N THR A 107 -1.05 15.56 -4.01
CA THR A 107 -1.38 16.49 -5.10
C THR A 107 -2.45 15.90 -6.03
N LEU A 108 -3.17 16.73 -6.78
CA LEU A 108 -4.17 16.26 -7.75
C LEU A 108 -3.58 15.25 -8.76
N PHE A 109 -2.36 15.48 -9.22
CA PHE A 109 -1.69 14.55 -10.12
C PHE A 109 -1.37 13.21 -9.46
N GLN A 110 -0.91 13.23 -8.20
CA GLN A 110 -0.67 11.98 -7.45
C GLN A 110 -1.97 11.20 -7.24
N LYS A 111 -3.07 11.87 -6.88
CA LYS A 111 -4.39 11.23 -6.74
C LYS A 111 -4.80 10.54 -8.04
N GLN A 112 -4.75 11.25 -9.17
CA GLN A 112 -5.08 10.68 -10.49
C GLN A 112 -4.24 9.43 -10.83
N VAL A 113 -2.92 9.49 -10.61
CA VAL A 113 -2.02 8.35 -10.85
C VAL A 113 -2.38 7.17 -9.95
N LEU A 114 -2.58 7.43 -8.66
CA LEU A 114 -2.84 6.39 -7.65
C LEU A 114 -4.24 5.78 -7.78
N GLU A 115 -5.23 6.55 -8.21
CA GLU A 115 -6.56 6.04 -8.57
C GLU A 115 -6.47 5.13 -9.79
N ALA A 116 -5.76 5.54 -10.85
CA ALA A 116 -5.55 4.68 -12.02
C ALA A 116 -4.75 3.41 -11.69
N LEU A 117 -3.81 3.50 -10.74
CA LEU A 117 -3.04 2.39 -10.20
C LEU A 117 -3.93 1.38 -9.45
N ARG A 118 -4.88 1.85 -8.64
CA ARG A 118 -5.84 1.00 -7.90
C ARG A 118 -6.64 0.09 -8.84
N GLN A 119 -6.85 0.52 -10.08
CA GLN A 119 -7.61 -0.21 -11.10
C GLN A 119 -6.79 -1.28 -11.84
N ILE A 120 -5.51 -1.50 -11.53
CA ILE A 120 -4.72 -2.57 -12.16
C ILE A 120 -5.05 -3.91 -11.47
N PRO A 121 -5.65 -4.90 -12.16
CA PRO A 121 -6.04 -6.17 -11.53
C PRO A 121 -4.85 -6.96 -10.99
N CYS A 122 -5.12 -7.84 -10.01
CA CYS A 122 -4.13 -8.80 -9.53
C CYS A 122 -3.62 -9.69 -10.68
N GLY A 123 -2.31 -9.86 -10.77
CA GLY A 123 -1.66 -10.68 -11.80
C GLY A 123 -1.47 -9.97 -13.14
N GLN A 124 -1.89 -8.71 -13.26
CA GLN A 124 -1.63 -7.88 -14.42
C GLN A 124 -0.61 -6.79 -14.10
N VAL A 125 0.11 -6.35 -15.14
CA VAL A 125 1.09 -5.27 -15.04
C VAL A 125 0.85 -4.21 -16.11
N LEU A 126 1.22 -2.98 -15.80
CA LEU A 126 1.35 -1.90 -16.78
C LEU A 126 2.76 -1.34 -16.76
N SER A 127 3.21 -0.79 -17.86
CA SER A 127 4.39 0.08 -17.88
C SER A 127 4.05 1.47 -17.33
N TYR A 128 5.08 2.21 -16.91
CA TYR A 128 4.92 3.64 -16.57
C TYR A 128 4.31 4.46 -17.72
N CYS A 129 4.65 4.12 -18.97
CA CYS A 129 4.09 4.77 -20.17
C CYS A 129 2.60 4.48 -20.33
N GLN A 130 2.20 3.20 -20.22
CA GLN A 130 0.80 2.80 -20.29
C GLN A 130 -0.04 3.42 -19.15
N LEU A 131 0.51 3.51 -17.94
CA LEU A 131 -0.20 4.19 -16.84
C LEU A 131 -0.33 5.70 -17.11
N ALA A 132 0.69 6.33 -17.72
CA ALA A 132 0.64 7.73 -18.11
C ALA A 132 -0.40 7.99 -19.22
N GLU A 133 -0.52 7.09 -20.19
CA GLU A 133 -1.57 7.11 -21.21
C GLU A 133 -2.96 6.96 -20.60
N LYS A 134 -3.14 6.03 -19.66
CA LYS A 134 -4.42 5.77 -18.98
C LYS A 134 -4.98 7.00 -18.24
N ILE A 135 -4.11 7.90 -17.78
CA ILE A 135 -4.51 9.16 -17.13
C ILE A 135 -4.55 10.36 -18.10
N GLY A 136 -4.50 10.12 -19.41
CA GLY A 136 -4.55 11.16 -20.43
C GLY A 136 -3.27 12.02 -20.53
N ARG A 137 -2.13 11.51 -20.05
CA ARG A 137 -0.84 12.23 -20.02
C ARG A 137 0.30 11.38 -20.59
N PRO A 138 0.28 11.01 -21.88
CA PRO A 138 1.22 10.04 -22.48
C PRO A 138 2.71 10.37 -22.28
N ARG A 139 3.06 11.67 -22.20
CA ARG A 139 4.45 12.12 -22.00
C ARG A 139 4.90 12.16 -20.53
N ALA A 140 4.08 11.67 -19.59
CA ALA A 140 4.30 11.85 -18.16
C ALA A 140 4.91 10.64 -17.44
N ALA A 141 5.50 9.64 -18.14
CA ALA A 141 6.00 8.40 -17.53
C ALA A 141 6.95 8.64 -16.32
N ARG A 142 7.90 9.59 -16.43
CA ARG A 142 8.79 9.94 -15.30
C ARG A 142 8.04 10.57 -14.13
N ALA A 143 7.07 11.44 -14.41
CA ALA A 143 6.24 12.06 -13.40
C ALA A 143 5.33 11.02 -12.71
N VAL A 144 4.81 10.04 -13.44
CA VAL A 144 4.10 8.88 -12.90
C VAL A 144 5.02 8.11 -11.92
N GLY A 145 6.27 7.83 -12.30
CA GLY A 145 7.23 7.21 -11.39
C GLY A 145 7.43 7.99 -10.08
N ASN A 146 7.50 9.32 -10.15
CA ASN A 146 7.58 10.18 -8.96
C ASN A 146 6.29 10.16 -8.12
N ALA A 147 5.11 10.07 -8.76
CA ALA A 147 3.86 9.93 -8.03
C ALA A 147 3.76 8.57 -7.33
N LEU A 148 4.22 7.49 -7.97
CA LEU A 148 4.26 6.15 -7.37
C LEU A 148 5.22 6.06 -6.18
N SER A 149 6.31 6.82 -6.15
CA SER A 149 7.23 6.85 -4.99
C SER A 149 6.60 7.50 -3.74
N ALA A 150 5.59 8.35 -3.93
CA ALA A 150 4.79 8.93 -2.85
C ALA A 150 3.70 7.99 -2.30
N ASN A 151 3.53 6.80 -2.88
CA ASN A 151 2.53 5.84 -2.42
C ASN A 151 2.81 5.38 -0.98
N ARG A 152 1.89 5.71 -0.06
CA ARG A 152 1.90 5.31 1.36
C ARG A 152 1.14 4.01 1.61
N HIS A 153 0.35 3.53 0.65
CA HIS A 153 -0.62 2.46 0.81
C HIS A 153 -0.14 1.24 0.02
N LEU A 154 0.98 0.64 0.44
CA LEU A 154 1.56 -0.51 -0.26
C LEU A 154 0.54 -1.67 -0.28
N LEU A 155 0.57 -2.47 -1.35
CA LEU A 155 -0.43 -3.50 -1.70
C LEU A 155 -1.82 -2.95 -2.05
N VAL A 156 -2.40 -2.08 -1.20
CA VAL A 156 -3.74 -1.49 -1.41
C VAL A 156 -3.76 -0.60 -2.66
N LEU A 157 -2.72 0.20 -2.85
CA LEU A 157 -2.44 0.89 -4.11
C LEU A 157 -1.24 0.15 -4.73
N PRO A 158 -1.47 -0.75 -5.70
CA PRO A 158 -0.53 -1.83 -6.03
C PRO A 158 0.63 -1.37 -6.93
N CYS A 159 1.50 -0.48 -6.44
CA CYS A 159 2.60 0.08 -7.24
C CYS A 159 3.67 -0.95 -7.66
N HIS A 160 3.65 -2.17 -7.10
CA HIS A 160 4.45 -3.29 -7.61
C HIS A 160 4.00 -3.74 -9.00
N ARG A 161 2.75 -3.49 -9.39
CA ARG A 161 2.20 -3.84 -10.72
C ARG A 161 2.62 -2.90 -11.85
N VAL A 162 3.46 -1.89 -11.56
CA VAL A 162 3.96 -0.96 -12.59
C VAL A 162 5.44 -1.21 -12.87
N ILE A 163 5.79 -1.66 -14.08
CA ILE A 163 7.15 -2.03 -14.48
C ILE A 163 7.71 -1.10 -15.56
N ARG A 164 8.99 -1.26 -15.93
CA ARG A 164 9.54 -0.52 -17.07
C ARG A 164 9.01 -1.09 -18.38
N GLN A 165 9.04 -0.28 -19.43
CA GLN A 165 8.54 -0.66 -20.75
C GLN A 165 9.32 -1.82 -21.39
N ASP A 166 10.60 -1.97 -21.03
CA ASP A 166 11.48 -3.07 -21.45
C ASP A 166 11.24 -4.38 -20.67
N GLY A 167 10.24 -4.43 -19.80
CA GLY A 167 9.93 -5.57 -18.94
C GLY A 167 10.75 -5.63 -17.64
N SER A 168 11.78 -4.79 -17.47
CA SER A 168 12.59 -4.80 -16.26
C SER A 168 11.86 -4.20 -15.05
N LEU A 169 12.25 -4.65 -13.85
CA LEU A 169 11.65 -4.18 -12.61
C LEU A 169 12.15 -2.78 -12.24
N GLY A 170 11.22 -1.82 -12.19
CA GLY A 170 11.49 -0.49 -11.62
C GLY A 170 11.74 -0.51 -10.11
N GLY A 171 12.04 0.65 -9.54
CA GLY A 171 12.17 0.81 -8.09
C GLY A 171 10.87 0.44 -7.35
N PHE A 172 11.01 -0.05 -6.11
CA PHE A 172 9.88 -0.43 -5.24
C PHE A 172 10.23 -0.18 -3.78
N ALA A 173 10.31 1.10 -3.39
CA ALA A 173 10.80 1.52 -2.08
C ALA A 173 12.18 0.89 -1.71
N GLY A 174 13.05 0.72 -2.72
CA GLY A 174 14.35 0.07 -2.55
C GLY A 174 14.32 -1.46 -2.44
N ARG A 175 13.16 -2.11 -2.64
CA ARG A 175 12.97 -3.56 -2.50
C ARG A 175 12.55 -4.25 -3.82
N PRO A 176 13.39 -4.24 -4.87
CA PRO A 176 13.04 -4.85 -6.17
C PRO A 176 12.77 -6.36 -6.08
N GLU A 177 13.49 -7.09 -5.22
CA GLU A 177 13.25 -8.53 -5.00
C GLU A 177 11.87 -8.82 -4.39
N TYR A 178 11.39 -7.94 -3.50
CA TYR A 178 10.06 -8.06 -2.93
C TYR A 178 8.98 -7.85 -4.00
N LYS A 179 9.21 -6.89 -4.91
CA LYS A 179 8.35 -6.67 -6.07
C LYS A 179 8.31 -7.87 -6.99
N LYS A 180 9.47 -8.47 -7.30
CA LYS A 180 9.55 -9.72 -8.08
C LYS A 180 8.72 -10.82 -7.43
N ARG A 181 8.91 -11.04 -6.12
CA ARG A 181 8.17 -12.04 -5.35
C ARG A 181 6.66 -11.81 -5.37
N LEU A 182 6.19 -10.56 -5.22
CA LEU A 182 4.77 -10.22 -5.32
C LEU A 182 4.21 -10.53 -6.71
N LEU A 183 4.88 -10.10 -7.78
CA LEU A 183 4.42 -10.34 -9.15
C LEU A 183 4.35 -11.84 -9.48
N ALA A 184 5.36 -12.61 -9.06
CA ALA A 184 5.38 -14.06 -9.20
C ALA A 184 4.28 -14.75 -8.38
N TRP A 185 3.90 -14.20 -7.23
CA TRP A 185 2.77 -14.71 -6.42
C TRP A 185 1.41 -14.43 -7.07
N GLU A 186 1.28 -13.29 -7.73
CA GLU A 186 0.04 -12.88 -8.36
C GLU A 186 -0.25 -13.58 -9.70
N SER A 187 0.79 -13.98 -10.44
CA SER A 187 0.64 -14.62 -11.75
C SER A 187 1.72 -15.66 -12.03
N GLU A 188 1.27 -16.84 -12.45
CA GLU A 188 2.12 -17.95 -12.91
C GLU A 188 2.92 -17.60 -14.18
N GLU A 189 2.35 -16.77 -15.06
CA GLU A 189 3.05 -16.29 -16.26
C GLU A 189 4.20 -15.36 -15.87
N LEU A 190 3.94 -14.40 -14.98
CA LEU A 190 4.97 -13.48 -14.48
C LEU A 190 6.07 -14.22 -13.71
N ARG A 191 5.73 -15.30 -13.01
CA ARG A 191 6.69 -16.17 -12.32
C ARG A 191 7.69 -16.82 -13.30
N LYS A 192 7.26 -17.13 -14.53
CA LYS A 192 8.12 -17.72 -15.56
C LYS A 192 8.99 -16.69 -16.28
N SER A 193 8.52 -15.44 -16.37
CA SER A 193 9.18 -14.38 -17.14
C SER A 193 10.15 -13.49 -16.34
N LEU A 194 10.08 -13.50 -14.99
CA LEU A 194 10.86 -12.61 -14.11
C LEU A 194 12.06 -13.30 -13.49
#